data_AF-A0A626QEF7-F1
#
_entry.id   AF-A0A626QEF7-F1
#
_cell.length_a   1.000
_cell.length_b   1.000
_cell.length_c   1.000
_cell.angle_alpha   90.00
_cell.angle_beta   90.00
_cell.angle_gamma   90.00
#
_symmetry.space_group_name_H-M   'P 1'
#
loop_
_entity.id
_entity.type
_entity.pdbx_description
1 polymer ?
#
loop_
_entity_poly.entity_id
_entity_poly.type
_entity_poly.pdbx_seq_one_letter_code
_entity_poly.pdbx_strand_id
1 'polypeptide(L)'
;TGARINEALALTGASFQLDGSRPFVRLKTLKQRQRGRGRPGKDEEVFRLVPLTDPQYVRKVREFLTTLRIGKQQLLWPVQSDNTPRNWIRKALDLAKRDSVTFSIPVTCHTFRHSFCMHLIQHGV
;
A
#
# COMPACT_ATOMS: atom_id res chain seq x y z
N THR A 1 2.89 -0.36 5.27
CA THR A 1 1.52 0.19 5.25
C THR A 1 0.44 -0.87 5.31
N GLY A 2 0.67 -2.11 4.84
CA GLY A 2 -0.32 -3.20 4.92
C GLY A 2 -1.59 -2.96 4.09
N ALA A 3 -1.51 -2.13 3.05
CA ALA A 3 -2.64 -1.84 2.17
C ALA A 3 -3.13 -3.12 1.45
N ARG A 4 -4.44 -3.26 1.23
CA ARG A 4 -4.97 -4.19 0.22
C ARG A 4 -4.57 -3.68 -1.15
N ILE A 5 -4.51 -4.58 -2.13
CA ILE A 5 -4.16 -4.25 -3.51
C ILE A 5 -5.01 -3.11 -4.08
N ASN A 6 -6.33 -3.14 -3.90
CA ASN A 6 -7.22 -2.08 -4.39
C ASN A 6 -7.02 -0.75 -3.64
N GLU A 7 -6.65 -0.79 -2.36
CA GLU A 7 -6.35 0.41 -1.59
C GLU A 7 -5.03 1.04 -2.06
N ALA A 8 -4.05 0.21 -2.42
CA ALA A 8 -2.76 0.66 -2.97
C ALA A 8 -2.89 1.21 -4.40
N LEU A 9 -3.74 0.59 -5.23
CA LEU A 9 -4.00 1.06 -6.60
C LEU A 9 -4.77 2.39 -6.64
N ALA A 10 -5.57 2.68 -5.62
CA ALA A 10 -6.29 3.94 -5.48
C ALA A 10 -5.43 5.08 -4.92
N LEU A 11 -4.15 4.85 -4.63
CA LEU A 11 -3.26 5.89 -4.10
C LEU A 11 -2.99 6.96 -5.15
N THR A 12 -3.08 8.21 -4.70
CA THR A 12 -2.74 9.41 -5.45
C THR A 12 -1.60 10.17 -4.78
N GLY A 13 -1.03 11.17 -5.46
CA GLY A 13 -0.01 12.05 -4.86
C GLY A 13 -0.46 12.68 -3.53
N ALA A 14 -1.74 13.07 -3.42
CA ALA A 14 -2.32 13.62 -2.20
C ALA A 14 -2.61 12.59 -1.09
N SER A 15 -2.43 11.30 -1.36
CA SER A 15 -2.63 10.25 -0.36
C SER A 15 -1.54 10.25 0.71
N PHE A 16 -0.40 10.91 0.46
CA PHE A 16 0.76 10.94 1.35
C PHE A 16 0.91 12.31 2.01
N GLN A 17 1.02 12.32 3.34
CA GLN A 17 1.48 13.47 4.11
C GLN A 17 2.88 13.11 4.61
N LEU A 18 3.91 13.58 3.90
CA LEU A 18 5.31 13.24 4.19
C LEU A 18 6.02 14.30 5.02
N ASP A 19 5.42 15.49 5.13
CA ASP A 19 5.99 16.63 5.84
C ASP A 19 5.43 16.68 7.26
N GLY A 20 6.31 16.92 8.23
CA GLY A 20 6.01 16.95 9.66
C GLY A 20 6.65 15.81 10.45
N SER A 21 6.46 15.83 11.77
CA SER A 21 7.05 14.86 12.71
C SER A 21 6.41 13.46 12.66
N ARG A 22 5.23 13.33 12.06
CA ARG A 22 4.49 12.07 11.95
C ARG A 22 3.97 11.88 10.52
N PRO A 23 4.81 11.43 9.58
CA PRO A 23 4.38 11.16 8.22
C PRO A 23 3.38 9.99 8.19
N PHE A 24 2.39 10.06 7.31
CA PHE A 24 1.36 9.03 7.18
C PHE A 24 0.84 8.91 5.74
N VAL A 25 0.17 7.79 5.46
CA VAL A 25 -0.59 7.57 4.23
C VAL A 25 -2.08 7.41 4.53
N ARG A 26 -2.93 8.02 3.70
CA ARG A 26 -4.39 7.90 3.73
C ARG A 26 -4.82 6.78 2.80
N LEU A 27 -5.41 5.72 3.37
CA LEU A 27 -5.95 4.61 2.59
C LEU A 27 -7.46 4.70 2.55
N LYS A 28 -8.04 4.85 1.35
CA LYS A 28 -9.49 4.75 1.15
C LYS A 28 -9.92 3.31 1.42
N THR A 29 -10.91 3.10 2.29
CA THR A 29 -11.34 1.74 2.70
C THR A 29 -12.79 1.46 2.34
N LEU A 30 -13.04 0.24 1.86
CA LEU A 30 -14.39 -0.24 1.50
C LEU A 30 -15.18 -0.80 2.69
N LYS A 31 -14.53 -1.03 3.85
CA LYS A 31 -15.16 -1.61 5.05
C LYS A 31 -14.89 -0.72 6.26
N GLN A 32 -15.94 -0.18 6.87
CA GLN A 32 -15.88 0.41 8.21
C GLN A 32 -15.73 -0.69 9.27
N ARG A 33 -14.90 -0.45 10.29
CA ARG A 33 -14.88 -1.25 11.53
C ARG A 33 -15.75 -0.66 12.64
N GLN A 34 -16.11 0.64 12.57
CA GLN A 34 -16.82 1.36 13.63
C GLN A 34 -18.23 1.83 13.24
N ARG A 35 -18.85 1.23 12.22
CA ARG A 35 -20.23 1.56 11.84
C ARG A 35 -21.18 0.45 12.26
N GLY A 36 -22.38 0.83 12.68
CA GLY A 36 -23.51 -0.10 12.85
C GLY A 36 -23.83 -0.86 11.55
N ARG A 37 -24.74 -1.84 11.64
CA ARG A 37 -25.15 -2.70 10.52
C ARG A 37 -25.49 -1.88 9.27
N GLY A 38 -24.87 -2.22 8.12
CA GLY A 38 -25.24 -1.67 6.81
C GLY A 38 -24.07 -1.54 5.83
N ARG A 39 -24.37 -1.50 4.53
CA ARG A 39 -23.41 -1.17 3.47
C ARG A 39 -23.23 0.36 3.43
N PRO A 40 -22.01 0.89 3.20
CA PRO A 40 -21.81 2.33 3.07
C PRO A 40 -22.67 2.94 1.96
N GLY A 41 -23.17 4.15 2.22
CA GLY A 41 -23.80 4.98 1.19
C GLY A 41 -22.79 5.28 0.07
N LYS A 42 -23.29 5.44 -1.15
CA LYS A 42 -22.48 5.58 -2.37
C LYS A 42 -21.45 6.73 -2.30
N ASP A 43 -21.73 7.77 -1.52
CA ASP A 43 -20.89 8.98 -1.39
C ASP A 43 -20.08 9.06 -0.09
N GLU A 44 -20.08 8.02 0.74
CA GLU A 44 -19.33 8.03 2.01
C GLU A 44 -17.90 7.52 1.79
N GLU A 45 -16.96 8.44 1.55
CA GLU A 45 -15.55 8.11 1.46
C GLU A 45 -14.90 7.96 2.84
N VAL A 46 -14.70 6.73 3.26
CA VAL A 46 -14.02 6.43 4.54
C VAL A 46 -12.54 6.18 4.30
N PHE A 47 -11.70 6.83 5.12
CA PHE A 47 -10.25 6.66 5.10
C PHE A 47 -9.76 6.08 6.42
N ARG A 48 -8.67 5.32 6.36
CA ARG A 48 -7.84 5.06 7.54
C ARG A 48 -6.46 5.65 7.34
N LEU A 49 -5.90 6.22 8.41
CA LEU A 49 -4.54 6.74 8.44
C LEU A 49 -3.60 5.63 8.85
N VAL A 50 -2.50 5.48 8.13
CA VAL A 50 -1.43 4.55 8.47
C VAL A 50 -0.13 5.34 8.65
N PRO A 51 0.42 5.41 9.87
CA PRO A 51 1.72 6.04 10.10
C PRO A 51 2.82 5.39 9.25
N LEU A 52 3.71 6.22 8.74
CA LEU A 52 4.92 5.79 8.04
C LEU A 52 6.09 5.89 9.01
N THR A 53 6.41 4.79 9.69
CA THR A 53 7.43 4.77 10.76
C THR A 53 8.86 4.67 10.23
N ASP A 54 9.06 4.15 9.03
CA ASP A 54 10.38 3.99 8.40
C ASP A 54 10.79 5.27 7.63
N PRO A 55 11.83 6.00 8.08
CA PRO A 55 12.31 7.20 7.40
C PRO A 55 12.86 6.93 5.99
N GLN A 56 13.43 5.74 5.74
CA GLN A 56 13.95 5.38 4.42
C GLN A 56 12.81 5.18 3.43
N TYR A 57 11.71 4.55 3.87
CA TYR A 57 10.50 4.46 3.08
C TYR A 57 9.92 5.85 2.76
N VAL A 58 9.81 6.74 3.76
CA VAL A 58 9.33 8.12 3.57
C VAL A 58 10.18 8.85 2.53
N ARG A 59 11.52 8.73 2.62
CA ARG A 59 12.44 9.33 1.65
C ARG A 59 12.20 8.79 0.24
N LYS A 60 12.11 7.47 0.07
CA LYS A 60 11.86 6.83 -1.24
C LYS A 60 10.52 7.26 -1.85
N VAL A 61 9.47 7.37 -1.04
CA VAL A 61 8.17 7.86 -1.54
C VAL A 61 8.27 9.31 -1.97
N ARG A 62 8.95 10.17 -1.20
CA ARG A 62 9.18 11.57 -1.58
C ARG A 62 9.93 11.66 -2.91
N GLU A 63 11.05 10.96 -3.03
CA GLU A 63 11.85 10.88 -4.25
C GLU A 63 10.98 10.41 -5.43
N PHE A 64 10.24 9.31 -5.28
CA PHE A 64 9.36 8.78 -6.32
C PHE A 64 8.33 9.80 -6.81
N LEU A 65 7.62 10.47 -5.89
CA LEU A 65 6.60 11.47 -6.23
C LEU A 65 7.21 12.68 -6.94
N THR A 66 8.39 13.14 -6.48
CA THR A 66 9.11 14.27 -7.08
C THR A 66 9.67 13.92 -8.46
N THR A 67 10.37 12.79 -8.58
CA THR A 67 11.01 12.36 -9.83
C THR A 67 9.99 12.14 -10.94
N LEU A 68 8.86 11.48 -10.62
CA LEU A 68 7.79 11.24 -11.60
C LEU A 68 6.80 12.41 -11.72
N ARG A 69 7.00 13.49 -10.96
CA ARG A 69 6.14 14.69 -10.94
C ARG A 69 4.65 14.35 -10.80
N ILE A 70 4.33 13.40 -9.92
CA ILE A 70 2.96 12.90 -9.74
C ILE A 70 2.09 14.03 -9.18
N GLY A 71 1.04 14.40 -9.91
CA GLY A 71 0.07 15.40 -9.47
C GLY A 71 -0.73 14.94 -8.25
N LYS A 72 -1.30 15.90 -7.49
CA LYS A 72 -2.08 15.61 -6.27
C LYS A 72 -3.20 14.60 -6.47
N GLN A 73 -3.95 14.71 -7.58
CA GLN A 73 -5.08 13.82 -7.90
C GLN A 73 -4.71 12.68 -8.85
N GLN A 74 -3.45 12.62 -9.30
CA GLN A 74 -2.98 11.59 -10.21
C GLN A 74 -2.72 10.29 -9.45
N LEU A 75 -3.17 9.17 -10.01
CA LEU A 75 -2.89 7.84 -9.50
C LEU A 75 -1.39 7.54 -9.58
N LEU A 76 -0.82 6.95 -8.52
CA LEU A 76 0.56 6.47 -8.52
C LEU A 76 0.75 5.34 -9.53
N TRP A 77 -0.26 4.48 -9.66
CA TRP A 77 -0.25 3.30 -10.51
C TRP A 77 -1.42 3.40 -11.50
N PRO A 78 -1.22 4.00 -12.69
CA PRO A 78 -2.27 4.13 -13.69
C PRO A 78 -2.51 2.80 -14.44
N VAL A 79 -2.83 1.74 -13.69
CA VAL A 79 -3.10 0.41 -14.23
C VAL A 79 -4.59 0.10 -14.15
N GLN A 80 -5.11 -0.55 -15.19
CA GLN A 80 -6.56 -0.82 -15.32
C GLN A 80 -7.03 -2.03 -14.50
N SER A 81 -6.13 -2.94 -14.13
CA SER A 81 -6.47 -4.19 -13.46
C SER A 81 -5.54 -4.48 -12.29
N ASP A 82 -6.09 -5.07 -11.24
CA ASP A 82 -5.34 -5.57 -10.10
C ASP A 82 -4.53 -6.84 -10.41
N ASN A 83 -4.74 -7.47 -11.58
CA ASN A 83 -3.88 -8.53 -12.08
C ASN A 83 -2.50 -8.04 -12.49
N THR A 84 -2.37 -6.78 -12.90
CA THR A 84 -1.09 -6.19 -13.32
C THR A 84 -0.04 -6.24 -12.19
N PRO A 85 -0.29 -5.70 -10.98
CA PRO A 85 0.65 -5.83 -9.87
C PRO A 85 0.87 -7.28 -9.41
N ARG A 86 -0.14 -8.17 -9.52
CA ARG A 86 0.06 -9.60 -9.23
C ARG A 86 1.06 -10.24 -10.20
N ASN A 87 0.96 -9.90 -11.49
CA ASN A 87 1.87 -10.37 -12.51
C ASN A 87 3.29 -9.81 -12.31
N TRP A 88 3.43 -8.55 -11.87
CA TRP A 88 4.74 -8.00 -11.50
C TRP A 88 5.39 -8.77 -10.36
N ILE A 89 4.62 -9.14 -9.31
CA ILE A 89 5.14 -9.97 -8.23
C ILE A 89 5.55 -11.36 -8.73
N ARG A 90 4.72 -12.02 -9.56
CA ARG A 90 5.09 -13.32 -10.15
C ARG A 90 6.40 -13.23 -10.95
N LYS A 91 6.51 -12.22 -11.82
CA LYS A 91 7.73 -11.98 -12.60
C LYS A 91 8.94 -11.73 -11.71
N ALA A 92 8.79 -10.97 -10.62
CA ALA A 92 9.87 -10.74 -9.67
C ALA A 92 10.32 -12.04 -8.98
N LEU A 93 9.38 -12.94 -8.66
CA LEU A 93 9.70 -14.26 -8.10
C LEU A 93 10.39 -15.16 -9.11
N ASP A 94 9.98 -15.12 -10.38
CA ASP A 94 10.64 -15.85 -11.46
C ASP A 94 12.09 -15.40 -11.65
N LEU A 95 12.34 -14.08 -11.58
CA LEU A 95 13.69 -13.51 -11.62
C LEU A 95 14.51 -13.95 -10.40
N ALA A 96 13.97 -13.82 -9.19
CA ALA A 96 14.64 -14.27 -7.97
C ALA A 96 15.02 -15.76 -8.04
N LYS A 97 14.13 -16.61 -8.57
CA LYS A 97 14.39 -18.04 -8.76
C LYS A 97 15.55 -18.30 -9.72
N ARG A 98 15.70 -17.51 -10.78
CA ARG A 98 16.86 -17.60 -11.71
C ARG A 98 18.17 -17.25 -11.00
N ASP A 99 18.10 -16.32 -10.05
CA ASP A 99 19.23 -15.94 -9.19
C ASP A 99 19.41 -16.90 -7.99
N SER A 100 18.77 -18.08 -8.03
CA SER A 100 18.78 -19.09 -6.97
C SER A 100 18.20 -18.64 -5.62
N VAL A 101 17.47 -17.53 -5.59
CA VAL A 101 16.74 -17.05 -4.42
C VAL A 101 15.35 -17.68 -4.41
N THR A 102 15.04 -18.43 -3.35
CA THR A 102 13.73 -19.10 -3.18
C THR A 102 13.10 -18.70 -1.85
N PHE A 103 11.76 -18.76 -1.80
CA PHE A 103 10.98 -18.43 -0.61
C PHE A 103 10.30 -19.69 -0.08
N SER A 104 10.27 -19.86 1.24
CA SER A 104 9.63 -20.99 1.91
C SER A 104 8.10 -20.96 1.85
N ILE A 105 7.52 -19.79 1.56
CA ILE A 105 6.08 -19.60 1.43
C ILE A 105 5.75 -18.95 0.08
N PRO A 106 4.55 -19.18 -0.47
CA PRO A 106 4.09 -18.43 -1.63
C PRO A 106 4.02 -16.92 -1.33
N VAL A 107 4.71 -16.12 -2.15
CA VAL A 107 4.72 -14.67 -2.01
C VAL A 107 3.67 -14.06 -2.95
N THR A 108 2.68 -13.40 -2.36
CA THR A 108 1.62 -12.68 -3.09
C THR A 108 1.45 -11.27 -2.54
N CYS A 109 0.66 -10.42 -3.20
CA CYS A 109 0.28 -9.12 -2.64
C CYS A 109 -0.37 -9.23 -1.24
N HIS A 110 -1.10 -10.32 -0.98
CA HIS A 110 -1.71 -10.57 0.32
C HIS A 110 -0.67 -10.95 1.37
N THR A 111 0.38 -11.68 0.97
CA THR A 111 1.48 -12.08 1.85
C THR A 111 2.19 -10.85 2.42
N PHE A 112 2.44 -9.79 1.63
CA PHE A 112 3.02 -8.53 2.11
C PHE A 112 2.15 -7.82 3.16
N ARG A 113 0.83 -7.89 3.00
CA ARG A 113 -0.09 -7.34 4.01
C ARG A 113 -0.02 -8.14 5.30
N HIS A 114 0.02 -9.47 5.20
CA HIS A 114 0.16 -10.34 6.37
C HIS A 114 1.47 -10.13 7.11
N SER A 115 2.60 -10.09 6.39
CA SER A 115 3.91 -9.85 7.01
C SER A 115 3.97 -8.52 7.73
N PHE A 116 3.38 -7.46 7.16
CA PHE A 116 3.26 -6.16 7.82
C PHE A 116 2.46 -6.25 9.12
N CYS A 117 1.30 -6.91 9.13
CA CYS A 117 0.52 -7.10 10.34
C CYS A 117 1.29 -7.90 11.40
N MET A 118 1.95 -8.99 11.01
CA MET A 118 2.74 -9.81 11.92
C MET A 118 3.90 -9.03 12.53
N HIS A 119 4.58 -8.20 11.73
CA HIS A 119 5.62 -7.33 12.22
C HIS A 119 5.09 -6.35 13.29
N LEU A 120 3.96 -5.70 13.05
CA LEU A 120 3.36 -4.81 14.05
C LEU A 120 3.00 -5.57 15.35
N ILE A 121 2.40 -6.76 15.24
CA ILE A 121 2.07 -7.60 16.40
C ILE A 121 3.33 -7.99 17.19
N GLN A 122 4.37 -8.45 16.50
CA GLN A 122 5.63 -8.89 17.12
C GLN A 122 6.35 -7.76 17.85
N HIS A 123 6.19 -6.53 17.38
CA HIS A 123 6.81 -5.34 17.98
C HIS A 123 5.88 -4.54 18.89
N GLY A 124 4.64 -4.99 19.12
CA GLY A 124 3.68 -4.36 20.03
C GLY A 124 3.19 -2.98 19.57
N VAL A 125 3.08 -2.75 18.26
CA VAL A 125 2.64 -1.48 17.64
C VAL A 125 1.21 -1.56 17.14
#